data_AF-A0A412T5H5-F1
#
_entry.id   AF-A0A412T5H5-F1
#
_cell.length_a   1.000
_cell.length_b   1.000
_cell.length_c   1.000
_cell.angle_alpha   90.00
_cell.angle_beta   90.00
_cell.angle_gamma   90.00
#
_symmetry.space_group_name_H-M   'P 1'
#
loop_
_entity.id
_entity.type
_entity.pdbx_description
1 polymer ?
#
loop_
_entity_poly.entity_id
_entity_poly.type
_entity_poly.pdbx_seq_one_letter_code
_entity_poly.pdbx_strand_id
1 'polypeptide(L)'
;MKAKFIYVFLTCLMIGGQFSLSAQNQVNKDKRQRHTPEQFMERQTNQMVNTLMLDDAAAARFVPVYQNYLKELRECRMMNRRHPSSGQGTEQKGMKPQPKPVLTDAEVEQQIKGRFAQSRKILDVREKYYDEFRKILSPKQIMKIYRTEQNNANKLKKEFDRRKKQAVAQGKHKHPVRSAQKS
;
A
#
# COMPACT_ATOMS: atom_id res chain seq x y z
N MET A 1 55.54 -22.27 -31.69
CA MET A 1 54.19 -21.70 -31.49
C MET A 1 53.71 -21.86 -30.04
N LYS A 2 54.31 -21.15 -29.07
CA LYS A 2 53.89 -21.25 -27.65
C LYS A 2 53.78 -19.90 -26.92
N ALA A 3 54.14 -18.79 -27.57
CA ALA A 3 54.00 -17.44 -27.01
C ALA A 3 52.84 -16.62 -27.64
N LYS A 4 52.17 -17.13 -28.68
CA LYS A 4 51.09 -16.42 -29.38
C LYS A 4 49.68 -16.74 -28.83
N PHE A 5 49.51 -17.85 -28.13
CA PHE A 5 48.21 -18.23 -27.53
C PHE A 5 47.92 -17.54 -26.19
N ILE A 6 48.95 -17.13 -25.45
CA ILE A 6 48.79 -16.44 -24.16
C ILE A 6 48.19 -15.03 -24.37
N TYR A 7 48.58 -14.34 -25.46
CA TYR A 7 48.02 -13.03 -25.79
C TYR A 7 46.57 -13.08 -26.24
N VAL A 8 46.11 -14.19 -26.83
CA VAL A 8 44.69 -14.35 -27.24
C VAL A 8 43.77 -14.60 -26.03
N PHE A 9 44.29 -15.24 -24.97
CA PHE A 9 43.54 -15.41 -23.73
C PHE A 9 43.51 -14.14 -22.86
N LEU A 10 44.57 -13.31 -22.94
CA LEU A 10 44.65 -12.05 -22.20
C LEU A 10 43.79 -10.93 -22.81
N THR A 11 43.52 -10.97 -24.11
CA THR A 11 42.66 -9.98 -24.79
C THR A 11 41.16 -10.23 -24.60
N CYS A 12 40.72 -11.47 -24.36
CA CYS A 12 39.32 -11.77 -24.06
C CYS A 12 38.88 -11.36 -22.64
N LEU A 13 39.82 -11.19 -21.70
CA LEU A 13 39.52 -10.80 -20.32
C LEU A 13 39.15 -9.30 -20.19
N MET A 14 39.46 -8.48 -21.20
CA MET A 14 39.23 -7.02 -21.17
C MET A 14 37.90 -6.58 -21.79
N ILE A 15 37.12 -7.47 -22.42
CA ILE A 15 35.81 -7.14 -23.02
C ILE A 15 34.62 -7.57 -22.13
N GLY A 16 34.86 -8.37 -21.06
CA GLY A 16 33.81 -8.79 -20.12
C GLY A 16 33.42 -7.76 -19.05
N GLY A 17 34.07 -6.59 -19.00
CA GLY A 17 34.00 -5.65 -17.88
C GLY A 17 32.90 -4.58 -17.93
N GLN A 18 31.88 -4.69 -18.78
CA GLN A 18 30.86 -3.64 -18.95
C GLN A 18 29.42 -4.09 -18.65
N PHE A 19 29.21 -5.17 -17.90
CA PHE A 19 27.88 -5.52 -17.37
C PHE A 19 27.86 -5.54 -15.84
N SER A 20 28.09 -4.38 -15.22
CA SER A 20 27.67 -4.12 -13.83
C SER A 20 27.45 -2.62 -13.57
N LEU A 21 26.63 -1.99 -14.41
CA LEU A 21 26.01 -0.69 -14.10
C LEU A 21 24.49 -0.85 -13.96
N SER A 22 24.07 -1.67 -12.99
CA SER A 22 22.68 -1.68 -12.51
C SER A 22 22.66 -1.78 -10.97
N ALA A 23 23.36 -0.86 -10.31
CA ALA A 23 23.21 -0.69 -8.85
C ALA A 23 23.46 0.75 -8.35
N GLN A 24 24.00 1.63 -9.18
CA GLN A 24 24.41 2.99 -8.79
C GLN A 24 23.36 4.09 -9.03
N ASN A 25 22.09 3.76 -9.26
CA ASN A 25 21.01 4.76 -9.15
C ASN A 25 20.61 4.97 -7.66
N GLN A 26 21.57 5.34 -6.82
CA GLN A 26 21.30 5.85 -5.47
C GLN A 26 21.07 7.37 -5.44
N VAL A 27 21.40 8.09 -6.51
CA VAL A 27 21.26 9.56 -6.61
C VAL A 27 19.80 10.02 -6.82
N ASN A 28 18.87 9.10 -7.06
CA ASN A 28 17.43 9.40 -7.23
C ASN A 28 16.55 8.92 -6.06
N LYS A 29 17.10 8.73 -4.85
CA LYS A 29 16.28 8.39 -3.68
C LYS A 29 15.54 9.60 -3.10
N ASP A 30 16.07 10.81 -3.28
CA ASP A 30 15.53 12.02 -2.64
C ASP A 30 14.43 12.73 -3.46
N LYS A 31 14.17 12.30 -4.70
CA LYS A 31 13.10 12.85 -5.55
C LYS A 31 11.83 12.01 -5.59
N ARG A 32 11.57 11.15 -4.60
CA ARG A 32 10.21 10.65 -4.40
C ARG A 32 9.38 11.76 -3.75
N GLN A 33 8.92 12.69 -4.58
CA GLN A 33 7.99 13.74 -4.16
C GLN A 33 6.82 13.07 -3.45
N ARG A 34 6.74 13.24 -2.14
CA ARG A 34 5.59 12.79 -1.35
C ARG A 34 4.42 13.65 -1.81
N HIS A 35 3.51 13.07 -2.60
CA HIS A 35 2.28 13.76 -2.95
C HIS A 35 1.54 14.17 -1.69
N THR A 36 1.06 15.42 -1.65
CA THR A 36 0.24 15.90 -0.54
C THR A 36 -1.08 15.10 -0.50
N PRO A 37 -1.74 14.97 0.66
CA PRO A 37 -3.03 14.29 0.75
C PRO A 37 -4.07 14.85 -0.23
N GLU A 38 -4.03 16.16 -0.48
CA GLU A 38 -4.89 16.87 -1.43
C GLU A 38 -4.60 16.45 -2.87
N GLN A 39 -3.33 16.45 -3.29
CA GLN A 39 -2.92 15.99 -4.63
C GLN A 39 -3.32 14.53 -4.88
N PHE A 40 -3.28 13.68 -3.84
CA PHE A 40 -3.73 12.30 -3.95
C PHE A 40 -5.24 12.21 -4.15
N MET A 41 -6.01 12.96 -3.37
CA MET A 41 -7.48 13.03 -3.48
C MET A 41 -7.93 13.57 -4.83
N GLU A 42 -7.26 14.61 -5.33
CA GLU A 42 -7.52 15.19 -6.65
C GLU A 42 -7.28 14.15 -7.75
N ARG A 43 -6.13 13.48 -7.75
CA ARG A 43 -5.84 12.41 -8.73
C ARG A 43 -6.84 11.27 -8.67
N GLN A 44 -7.20 10.82 -7.46
CA GLN A 44 -8.20 9.75 -7.30
C GLN A 44 -9.57 10.17 -7.85
N THR A 45 -9.94 11.44 -7.67
CA THR A 45 -11.19 11.99 -8.16
C THR A 45 -11.18 12.14 -9.68
N ASN A 46 -10.11 12.70 -10.25
CA ASN A 46 -9.94 12.83 -11.70
C ASN A 46 -9.92 11.47 -12.41
N GLN A 47 -9.28 10.47 -11.80
CA GLN A 47 -9.35 9.09 -12.30
C GLN A 47 -10.78 8.55 -12.31
N MET A 48 -11.58 8.87 -11.30
CA MET A 48 -12.97 8.43 -11.24
C MET A 48 -13.84 9.14 -12.28
N VAL A 49 -13.69 10.46 -12.45
CA VAL A 49 -14.35 11.24 -13.52
C VAL A 49 -14.11 10.60 -14.89
N ASN A 50 -12.84 10.31 -15.22
CA ASN A 50 -12.46 9.66 -16.47
C ASN A 50 -13.03 8.23 -16.58
N THR A 51 -12.99 7.47 -15.48
CA THR A 51 -13.52 6.10 -15.44
C THR A 51 -15.03 6.08 -15.67
N LEU A 52 -15.74 7.10 -15.21
CA LEU A 52 -17.19 7.22 -15.34
C LEU A 52 -17.63 7.92 -16.63
N MET A 53 -16.67 8.47 -17.40
CA MET A 53 -16.91 9.20 -18.65
C MET A 53 -17.89 10.36 -18.43
N LEU A 54 -17.66 11.17 -17.39
CA LEU A 54 -18.52 12.31 -17.09
C LEU A 54 -18.18 13.49 -18.00
N ASP A 55 -19.21 14.20 -18.46
CA ASP A 55 -19.05 15.53 -19.04
C ASP A 55 -18.67 16.57 -17.97
N ASP A 56 -18.26 17.76 -18.40
CA ASP A 56 -17.78 18.81 -17.50
C ASP A 56 -18.84 19.26 -16.47
N ALA A 57 -20.12 19.28 -16.87
CA ALA A 57 -21.22 19.69 -15.99
C ALA A 57 -21.55 18.63 -14.92
N ALA A 58 -21.49 17.35 -15.27
CA ALA A 58 -21.63 16.23 -14.35
C ALA A 58 -20.39 16.12 -13.45
N ALA A 59 -19.19 16.30 -13.99
CA ALA A 59 -17.95 16.29 -13.23
C ALA A 59 -17.92 17.40 -12.18
N ALA A 60 -18.30 18.64 -12.52
CA ALA A 60 -18.35 19.75 -11.59
C ALA A 60 -19.26 19.49 -10.37
N ARG A 61 -20.38 18.78 -10.57
CA ARG A 61 -21.29 18.37 -9.49
C ARG A 61 -20.79 17.14 -8.74
N PHE A 62 -20.18 16.19 -9.44
CA PHE A 62 -19.72 14.91 -8.89
C PHE A 62 -18.49 15.06 -8.00
N VAL A 63 -17.50 15.84 -8.42
CA VAL A 63 -16.20 16.02 -7.74
C VAL A 63 -16.35 16.34 -6.25
N PRO A 64 -17.10 17.39 -5.83
CA PRO A 64 -17.20 17.72 -4.41
C PRO A 64 -17.89 16.62 -3.59
N VAL A 65 -18.93 15.99 -4.16
CA VAL A 65 -19.64 14.88 -3.50
C VAL A 65 -18.72 13.68 -3.29
N TYR A 66 -17.95 13.31 -4.33
CA TYR A 66 -17.05 12.18 -4.28
C TYR A 66 -15.85 12.42 -3.35
N GLN A 67 -15.32 13.65 -3.29
CA GLN A 67 -14.27 14.01 -2.34
C GLN A 67 -14.73 13.88 -0.89
N ASN A 68 -15.94 14.34 -0.56
CA ASN A 68 -16.50 14.20 0.78
C ASN A 68 -16.75 12.72 1.14
N TYR A 69 -17.27 11.92 0.19
CA TYR A 69 -17.39 10.47 0.34
C TYR A 69 -16.05 9.81 0.69
N LEU A 70 -14.98 10.14 -0.06
CA LEU A 70 -13.64 9.60 0.20
C LEU A 70 -13.08 10.03 1.56
N LYS A 71 -13.37 11.24 2.01
CA LYS A 71 -12.96 11.75 3.32
C LYS A 71 -13.67 10.99 4.45
N GLU A 72 -14.99 10.85 4.40
CA GLU A 72 -15.77 10.11 5.40
C GLU A 72 -15.39 8.62 5.43
N LEU A 73 -15.14 8.00 4.27
CA LEU A 73 -14.60 6.64 4.20
C LEU A 73 -13.22 6.52 4.86
N ARG A 74 -12.35 7.52 4.68
CA ARG A 74 -11.03 7.53 5.31
C ARG A 74 -11.15 7.65 6.82
N GLU A 75 -12.03 8.50 7.34
CA GLU A 75 -12.32 8.63 8.77
C GLU A 75 -12.83 7.30 9.35
N CYS A 76 -13.76 6.64 8.67
CA CYS A 76 -14.24 5.31 9.07
C CYS A 76 -13.10 4.29 9.17
N ARG A 77 -12.17 4.28 8.19
CA ARG A 77 -10.99 3.39 8.20
C ARG A 77 -10.03 3.69 9.34
N MET A 78 -9.92 4.95 9.76
CA MET A 78 -8.99 5.39 10.81
C MET A 78 -9.56 5.18 12.21
N MET A 79 -10.88 5.06 12.39
CA MET A 79 -11.56 4.93 13.68
C MET A 79 -11.00 3.81 14.59
N ASN A 80 -10.63 2.66 14.01
CA ASN A 80 -10.05 1.53 14.76
C ASN A 80 -8.56 1.33 14.50
N ARG A 81 -7.89 2.32 13.91
CA ARG A 81 -6.45 2.23 13.66
C ARG A 81 -5.73 2.33 15.00
N ARG A 82 -5.08 1.25 15.41
CA ARG A 82 -4.19 1.27 16.59
C ARG A 82 -3.17 2.38 16.40
N HIS A 83 -3.07 3.27 17.39
CA HIS A 83 -2.06 4.30 17.42
C HIS A 83 -0.69 3.61 17.47
N PRO A 84 0.32 3.99 16.66
CA PRO A 84 1.66 3.39 16.73
C PRO A 84 2.29 3.48 18.13
N SER A 85 1.78 4.34 19.00
CA SER A 85 2.21 4.47 20.41
C SER A 85 1.70 3.37 21.34
N SER A 86 0.79 2.49 20.90
CA SER A 86 0.46 1.27 21.67
C SER A 86 1.55 0.20 21.45
N GLY A 87 2.75 0.45 21.99
CA GLY A 87 3.79 -0.55 22.23
C GLY A 87 4.34 -1.31 21.01
N GLN A 88 4.15 -0.84 19.77
CA GLN A 88 4.70 -1.48 18.57
C GLN A 88 5.51 -0.48 17.75
N GLY A 89 6.78 -0.28 18.11
CA GLY A 89 7.77 0.19 17.14
C GLY A 89 8.72 1.31 17.56
N THR A 90 9.08 1.45 18.82
CA THR A 90 10.42 1.96 19.15
C THR A 90 11.37 0.77 19.25
N GLU A 91 11.71 0.17 18.10
CA GLU A 91 12.96 -0.58 18.00
C GLU A 91 14.09 0.44 18.20
N GLN A 92 14.45 0.69 19.47
CA GLN A 92 15.72 1.33 19.79
C GLN A 92 16.80 0.49 19.13
N LYS A 93 17.57 1.15 18.26
CA LYS A 93 18.66 0.55 17.49
C LYS A 93 19.67 -0.08 18.46
N GLY A 94 19.57 -1.39 18.68
CA GLY A 94 20.47 -2.14 19.57
C GLY A 94 19.82 -3.13 20.54
N MET A 95 18.50 -3.10 20.74
CA MET A 95 17.83 -4.05 21.64
C MET A 95 17.30 -5.28 20.87
N LYS A 96 17.51 -6.48 21.40
CA LYS A 96 16.96 -7.73 20.83
C LYS A 96 15.43 -7.59 20.68
N PRO A 97 14.84 -8.01 19.55
CA PRO A 97 13.40 -7.89 19.35
C PRO A 97 12.68 -8.73 20.42
N GLN A 98 12.00 -8.05 21.34
CA GLN A 98 11.12 -8.72 22.29
C GLN A 98 9.95 -9.35 21.52
N PRO A 99 9.52 -10.56 21.89
CA PRO A 99 8.35 -11.17 21.28
C PRO A 99 7.16 -10.22 21.45
N LYS A 100 6.44 -9.97 20.33
CA LYS A 100 5.22 -9.17 20.37
C LYS A 100 4.27 -9.80 21.39
N PRO A 101 3.73 -9.03 22.36
CA PRO A 101 2.74 -9.54 23.29
C PRO A 101 1.60 -10.19 22.51
N VAL A 102 1.25 -11.43 22.88
CA VAL A 102 0.04 -12.08 22.40
C VAL A 102 -1.13 -11.30 22.97
N LEU A 103 -2.06 -10.88 22.12
CA LEU A 103 -3.27 -10.17 22.55
C LEU A 103 -4.09 -11.08 23.46
N THR A 104 -4.62 -10.52 24.54
CA THR A 104 -5.58 -11.22 25.42
C THR A 104 -6.91 -11.41 24.70
N ASP A 105 -7.71 -12.41 25.12
CA ASP A 105 -9.03 -12.67 24.54
C ASP A 105 -9.95 -11.45 24.61
N ALA A 106 -9.88 -10.67 25.70
CA ALA A 106 -10.63 -9.43 25.85
C ALA A 106 -10.22 -8.36 24.83
N GLU A 107 -8.92 -8.20 24.54
CA GLU A 107 -8.44 -7.27 23.51
C GLU A 107 -8.83 -7.74 22.09
N VAL A 108 -8.84 -9.04 21.85
CA VAL A 108 -9.32 -9.64 20.60
C VAL A 108 -10.82 -9.38 20.43
N GLU A 109 -11.62 -9.59 21.47
CA GLU A 109 -13.06 -9.32 21.46
C GLU A 109 -13.36 -7.83 21.19
N GLN A 110 -12.65 -6.92 21.86
CA GLN A 110 -12.76 -5.48 21.60
C GLN A 110 -12.41 -5.14 20.14
N GLN A 111 -11.36 -5.75 19.58
CA GLN A 111 -11.00 -5.55 18.18
C GLN A 111 -12.08 -6.07 17.23
N ILE A 112 -12.68 -7.22 17.52
CA ILE A 112 -13.78 -7.79 16.74
C ILE A 112 -15.00 -6.85 16.77
N LYS A 113 -15.43 -6.42 17.96
CA LYS A 113 -16.53 -5.46 18.14
C LYS A 113 -16.26 -4.14 17.42
N GLY A 114 -15.03 -3.63 17.51
CA GLY A 114 -14.60 -2.46 16.77
C GLY A 114 -14.79 -2.62 15.26
N ARG A 115 -14.37 -3.76 14.68
CA ARG A 115 -14.54 -4.04 13.25
C ARG A 115 -16.01 -4.04 12.83
N PHE A 116 -16.93 -4.57 13.65
CA PHE A 116 -18.35 -4.51 13.36
C PHE A 116 -18.86 -3.06 13.32
N ALA A 117 -18.52 -2.25 14.31
CA ALA A 117 -18.89 -0.84 14.34
C ALA A 117 -18.34 -0.07 13.13
N GLN A 118 -17.10 -0.34 12.72
CA GLN A 118 -16.52 0.24 11.51
C GLN A 118 -17.24 -0.20 10.25
N SER A 119 -17.56 -1.49 10.10
CA SER A 119 -18.30 -1.99 8.94
C SER A 119 -19.69 -1.35 8.83
N ARG A 120 -20.39 -1.16 9.96
CA ARG A 120 -21.68 -0.47 10.00
C ARG A 120 -21.56 0.97 9.49
N LYS A 121 -20.62 1.75 10.03
CA LYS A 121 -20.39 3.13 9.57
C LYS A 121 -20.02 3.23 8.08
N ILE A 122 -19.24 2.28 7.56
CA ILE A 122 -18.92 2.25 6.13
C ILE A 122 -20.18 2.02 5.28
N LEU A 123 -21.09 1.16 5.74
CA LEU A 123 -22.37 0.95 5.07
C LEU A 123 -23.23 2.21 5.14
N ASP A 124 -23.35 2.84 6.31
CA ASP A 124 -24.14 4.07 6.48
C ASP A 124 -23.62 5.20 5.56
N VAL A 125 -22.29 5.38 5.45
CA VAL A 125 -21.68 6.33 4.50
C VAL A 125 -21.99 5.96 3.05
N ARG A 126 -21.93 4.68 2.69
CA ARG A 126 -22.22 4.23 1.32
C ARG A 126 -23.67 4.45 0.93
N GLU A 127 -24.59 4.22 1.85
CA GLU A 127 -26.02 4.46 1.66
C GLU A 127 -26.30 5.96 1.53
N LYS A 128 -25.80 6.78 2.46
CA LYS A 128 -25.90 8.25 2.39
C LYS A 128 -25.42 8.80 1.03
N TYR A 129 -24.24 8.38 0.57
CA TYR A 129 -23.70 8.91 -0.68
C TYR A 129 -24.26 8.22 -1.93
N TYR A 130 -24.93 7.07 -1.81
CA TYR A 130 -25.68 6.50 -2.92
C TYR A 130 -26.78 7.47 -3.38
N ASP A 131 -27.53 8.04 -2.44
CA ASP A 131 -28.59 9.00 -2.73
C ASP A 131 -28.04 10.29 -3.37
N GLU A 132 -26.90 10.78 -2.87
CA GLU A 132 -26.22 11.93 -3.47
C GLU A 132 -25.68 11.63 -4.87
N PHE A 133 -25.07 10.46 -5.07
CA PHE A 133 -24.59 10.06 -6.40
C PHE A 133 -25.75 9.86 -7.37
N ARG A 134 -26.91 9.35 -6.92
CA ARG A 134 -28.05 9.06 -7.81
C ARG A 134 -28.66 10.32 -8.43
N LYS A 135 -28.47 11.49 -7.82
CA LYS A 135 -28.85 12.81 -8.37
C LYS A 135 -28.03 13.20 -9.60
N ILE A 136 -26.84 12.61 -9.79
CA ILE A 136 -25.87 13.00 -10.82
C ILE A 136 -25.57 11.84 -11.78
N LEU A 137 -25.55 10.62 -11.26
CA LEU A 137 -25.07 9.41 -11.93
C LEU A 137 -26.18 8.37 -12.11
N SER A 138 -26.04 7.57 -13.16
CA SER A 138 -26.85 6.36 -13.33
C SER A 138 -26.46 5.26 -12.33
N PRO A 139 -27.36 4.32 -12.00
CA PRO A 139 -27.04 3.16 -11.17
C PRO A 139 -25.85 2.33 -11.70
N LYS A 140 -25.69 2.25 -13.02
CA LYS A 140 -24.56 1.55 -13.65
C LYS A 140 -23.22 2.25 -13.39
N GLN A 141 -23.19 3.57 -13.43
CA GLN A 141 -22.01 4.36 -13.07
C GLN A 141 -21.68 4.24 -11.59
N ILE A 142 -22.68 4.28 -10.71
CA ILE A 142 -22.49 4.09 -9.26
C ILE A 142 -21.92 2.70 -8.96
N MET A 143 -22.46 1.66 -9.59
CA MET A 143 -21.90 0.31 -9.50
C MET A 143 -20.43 0.26 -9.97
N LYS A 144 -20.07 1.05 -10.99
CA LYS A 144 -18.68 1.17 -11.47
C LYS A 144 -17.76 1.84 -10.44
N ILE A 145 -18.26 2.80 -9.64
CA ILE A 145 -17.53 3.36 -8.49
C ILE A 145 -17.15 2.23 -7.54
N TYR A 146 -18.13 1.48 -7.03
CA TYR A 146 -17.89 0.43 -6.03
C TYR A 146 -16.94 -0.67 -6.53
N ARG A 147 -17.09 -1.10 -7.78
CA ARG A 147 -16.17 -2.06 -8.41
C ARG A 147 -14.75 -1.53 -8.50
N THR A 148 -14.60 -0.27 -8.93
CA THR A 148 -13.29 0.38 -9.04
C THR A 148 -12.62 0.50 -7.66
N GLU A 149 -13.38 0.89 -6.62
CA GLU A 149 -12.89 0.96 -5.25
C GLU A 149 -12.44 -0.41 -4.73
N GLN A 150 -13.23 -1.45 -4.95
CA GLN A 150 -12.89 -2.82 -4.56
C GLN A 150 -11.62 -3.31 -5.27
N ASN A 151 -11.51 -3.05 -6.58
CA ASN A 151 -10.33 -3.40 -7.36
C ASN A 151 -9.08 -2.67 -6.87
N ASN A 152 -9.20 -1.38 -6.52
CA ASN A 152 -8.10 -0.59 -5.98
C ASN A 152 -7.66 -1.10 -4.60
N ALA A 153 -8.60 -1.45 -3.73
CA ALA A 153 -8.29 -2.07 -2.44
C ALA A 153 -7.56 -3.41 -2.60
N ASN A 154 -8.01 -4.25 -3.54
CA ASN A 154 -7.37 -5.53 -3.85
C ASN A 154 -5.95 -5.35 -4.39
N LYS A 155 -5.73 -4.38 -5.30
CA LYS A 155 -4.40 -4.03 -5.81
C LYS A 155 -3.48 -3.56 -4.68
N LEU A 156 -3.97 -2.68 -3.79
CA LEU A 156 -3.20 -2.18 -2.67
C LEU A 156 -2.81 -3.31 -1.70
N LYS A 157 -3.75 -4.22 -1.39
CA LYS A 157 -3.48 -5.40 -0.57
C LYS A 157 -2.40 -6.28 -1.19
N LYS A 158 -2.54 -6.61 -2.48
CA LYS A 158 -1.54 -7.43 -3.21
C LYS A 158 -0.15 -6.79 -3.20
N GLU A 159 -0.07 -5.48 -3.42
CA GLU A 159 1.19 -4.74 -3.40
C GLU A 159 1.81 -4.72 -2.00
N PHE A 160 0.99 -4.54 -0.96
CA PHE A 160 1.45 -4.63 0.44
C PHE A 160 1.99 -6.02 0.77
N ASP A 161 1.26 -7.08 0.41
CA ASP A 161 1.68 -8.47 0.61
C ASP A 161 2.98 -8.77 -0.13
N ARG A 162 3.12 -8.28 -1.38
CA ARG A 162 4.35 -8.40 -2.19
C ARG A 162 5.53 -7.73 -1.50
N ARG A 163 5.36 -6.49 -1.01
CA ARG A 163 6.42 -5.77 -0.27
C ARG A 163 6.81 -6.47 1.03
N LYS A 164 5.83 -7.00 1.76
CA LYS A 164 6.08 -7.78 2.99
C LYS A 164 6.93 -9.01 2.68
N LYS A 165 6.59 -9.78 1.64
CA LYS A 165 7.38 -10.94 1.20
C LYS A 165 8.79 -10.56 0.78
N GLN A 166 8.95 -9.46 0.04
CA GLN A 166 10.29 -8.96 -0.35
C GLN A 166 11.13 -8.51 0.85
N ALA A 167 10.52 -7.85 1.84
CA ALA A 167 11.22 -7.46 3.06
C ALA A 167 11.72 -8.68 3.86
N VAL A 168 10.92 -9.75 3.92
CA VAL A 168 11.32 -11.03 4.53
C VAL A 168 12.45 -11.69 3.73
N ALA A 169 12.33 -11.78 2.41
CA ALA A 169 13.33 -12.38 1.53
C ALA A 169 14.68 -11.63 1.53
N GLN A 170 14.68 -10.31 1.72
CA GLN A 170 15.88 -9.48 1.86
C GLN A 170 16.54 -9.59 3.26
N GLY A 171 16.09 -10.52 4.11
CA GLY A 171 16.66 -10.73 5.44
C GLY A 171 16.41 -9.57 6.42
N LYS A 172 15.56 -8.60 6.07
CA LYS A 172 15.16 -7.49 6.98
C LYS A 172 14.21 -7.94 8.07
N HIS A 173 13.70 -9.17 7.98
CA HIS A 173 13.13 -9.91 9.09
C HIS A 173 13.86 -11.24 9.25
N LYS A 174 14.99 -11.26 9.97
CA LYS A 174 15.54 -12.51 10.49
C LYS A 174 14.61 -13.00 11.61
N HIS A 175 13.78 -14.00 11.32
CA HIS A 175 13.29 -14.89 12.38
C HIS A 175 14.37 -15.95 12.60
N PRO A 176 14.98 -16.06 13.80
CA PRO A 176 15.86 -17.17 14.07
C PRO A 176 15.04 -18.46 14.14
N VAL A 177 15.42 -19.43 13.30
CA VAL A 177 14.95 -20.81 13.35
C VAL A 177 15.35 -21.39 14.70
N ARG A 178 14.38 -21.89 15.44
CA ARG A 178 14.56 -22.57 16.73
C ARG A 178 15.37 -23.85 16.47
N SER A 179 16.63 -23.90 16.90
CA SER A 179 17.31 -25.18 17.06
C SER A 179 16.62 -25.93 18.20
N ALA A 180 16.05 -27.09 17.89
CA ALA A 180 15.55 -28.01 18.89
C ALA A 180 16.75 -28.51 19.70
N GLN A 181 16.92 -27.99 20.92
CA GLN A 181 17.72 -28.68 21.93
C GLN A 181 16.93 -29.94 22.32
N LYS A 182 17.42 -31.09 21.82
CA LYS A 182 17.12 -32.39 22.41
C LYS A 182 17.69 -32.37 23.82
N SER A 183 16.85 -32.67 24.81
CA SER A 183 17.26 -33.06 26.15
C SER A 183 17.24 -34.58 26.25
#